data_AF-A0A2V9HFW5-F1
#
_entry.id   AF-A0A2V9HFW5-F1
#
_cell.length_a   1.000
_cell.length_b   1.000
_cell.length_c   1.000
_cell.angle_alpha   90.00
_cell.angle_beta   90.00
_cell.angle_gamma   90.00
#
_symmetry.space_group_name_H-M   'P 1'
#
loop_
_entity.id
_entity.type
_entity.pdbx_description
1 polymer ?
#
loop_
_entity_poly.entity_id
_entity_poly.type
_entity_poly.pdbx_seq_one_letter_code
_entity_poly.pdbx_strand_id
1 'polypeptide(L)'
;LKLNPIRGLIEGQRVILVDDSIVRGTTSRKIVRMVREVGAKEVHVRISCPPTISPCYYGVDTPTREELIASSNTPEEICKFLGADSLGYVSLSALRRAVSDTEGRFCTSCYTGVYPTDLVQLEVRESAPNGKSGEATPGNDSEPGPAERPVVAVERES
;
A
#
# COMPACT_ATOMS: atom_id res chain seq x y z
N LEU A 1 4.64 19.96 -14.04
CA LEU A 1 3.53 19.00 -14.24
C LEU A 1 4.09 17.74 -14.89
N LYS A 2 3.76 16.53 -14.42
CA LYS A 2 4.21 15.27 -15.05
C LYS A 2 3.27 14.75 -16.15
N LEU A 3 2.03 15.23 -16.19
CA LEU A 3 0.99 14.79 -17.14
C LEU A 3 0.23 16.01 -17.68
N ASN A 4 -0.15 15.98 -18.97
CA ASN A 4 -0.93 17.01 -19.64
C ASN A 4 -2.04 16.35 -20.49
N PRO A 5 -3.32 16.52 -20.16
CA PRO A 5 -4.42 15.85 -20.83
C PRO A 5 -4.72 16.51 -22.18
N ILE A 6 -5.01 15.70 -23.21
CA ILE A 6 -5.34 16.21 -24.56
C ILE A 6 -6.84 16.47 -24.62
N ARG A 7 -7.24 17.74 -24.47
CA ARG A 7 -8.66 18.14 -24.39
C ARG A 7 -9.53 17.56 -25.50
N GLY A 8 -9.07 17.65 -26.75
CA GLY A 8 -9.83 17.20 -27.92
C GLY A 8 -10.18 15.71 -27.93
N LEU A 9 -9.54 14.88 -27.09
CA LEU A 9 -9.84 13.45 -26.98
C LEU A 9 -10.71 13.10 -25.76
N ILE A 10 -10.83 14.00 -24.79
CA ILE A 10 -11.42 13.72 -23.48
C ILE A 10 -12.78 14.41 -23.31
N GLU A 11 -12.94 15.61 -23.85
CA GLU A 11 -14.15 16.41 -23.67
C GLU A 11 -15.41 15.67 -24.18
N GLY A 12 -16.42 15.55 -23.31
CA GLY A 12 -17.67 14.84 -23.56
C GLY A 12 -17.57 13.31 -23.57
N GLN A 13 -16.37 12.73 -23.44
CA GLN A 13 -16.17 11.28 -23.52
C GLN A 13 -16.34 10.58 -22.16
N ARG A 14 -16.67 9.30 -22.21
CA ARG A 14 -16.56 8.40 -21.04
C ARG A 14 -15.19 7.76 -21.06
N VAL A 15 -14.39 8.00 -20.02
CA VAL A 15 -12.97 7.64 -19.97
C VAL A 15 -12.76 6.49 -19.00
N ILE A 16 -11.96 5.50 -19.39
CA ILE A 16 -11.45 4.47 -18.50
C ILE A 16 -9.95 4.75 -18.30
N LEU A 17 -9.57 5.05 -17.06
CA LEU A 17 -8.19 5.17 -16.62
C LEU A 17 -7.71 3.82 -16.12
N VAL A 18 -6.63 3.30 -16.69
CA VAL A 18 -5.99 2.06 -16.26
C VAL A 18 -4.66 2.42 -15.60
N ASP A 19 -4.48 1.96 -14.37
CA ASP A 19 -3.24 2.15 -13.60
C ASP A 19 -2.75 0.79 -13.08
N ASP A 20 -1.46 0.71 -12.75
CA ASP A 20 -0.89 -0.54 -12.28
C ASP A 20 -1.38 -0.90 -10.88
N SER A 21 -1.41 0.10 -9.99
CA SER A 21 -1.62 -0.03 -8.55
C SER A 21 -2.15 1.26 -7.93
N ILE A 22 -2.77 1.16 -6.75
CA ILE A 22 -3.11 2.30 -5.89
C ILE A 22 -2.47 2.07 -4.53
N VAL A 23 -1.51 2.93 -4.17
CA VAL A 23 -0.81 2.87 -2.88
C VAL A 23 -1.44 3.87 -1.89
N ARG A 24 -1.17 5.17 -2.07
CA ARG A 24 -1.78 6.26 -1.26
C ARG A 24 -3.00 6.90 -1.96
N GLY A 25 -3.25 6.57 -3.23
CA GLY A 25 -4.32 7.16 -4.05
C GLY A 25 -4.16 8.63 -4.45
N THR A 26 -3.20 9.37 -3.89
CA THR A 26 -3.04 10.82 -4.14
C THR A 26 -2.71 11.14 -5.60
N THR A 27 -1.91 10.31 -6.28
CA THR A 27 -1.60 10.45 -7.71
C THR A 27 -2.85 10.21 -8.56
N SER A 28 -3.50 9.05 -8.40
CA SER A 28 -4.69 8.68 -9.16
C SER A 28 -5.83 9.68 -8.96
N ARG A 29 -6.00 10.23 -7.74
CA ARG A 29 -6.96 11.31 -7.46
C ARG A 29 -6.68 12.58 -8.27
N LYS A 30 -5.42 12.98 -8.36
CA LYS A 30 -5.02 14.14 -9.19
C LYS A 30 -5.30 13.89 -10.67
N ILE A 31 -5.06 12.67 -11.16
CA ILE A 31 -5.33 12.29 -12.55
C ILE A 31 -6.84 12.30 -12.83
N VAL A 32 -7.65 11.66 -11.99
CA VAL A 32 -9.12 11.67 -12.14
C VAL A 32 -9.66 13.09 -12.17
N ARG A 33 -9.19 13.95 -11.25
CA ARG A 33 -9.57 15.36 -11.21
C ARG A 33 -9.21 16.09 -12.50
N MET A 34 -7.97 15.93 -12.98
CA MET A 34 -7.49 16.54 -14.21
C MET A 34 -8.32 16.11 -15.44
N VAL A 35 -8.70 14.83 -15.52
CA VAL A 35 -9.55 14.31 -16.61
C VAL A 35 -10.97 14.87 -16.53
N ARG A 36 -11.54 15.01 -15.33
CA ARG A 36 -12.84 15.68 -15.14
C ARG A 36 -12.81 17.15 -15.48
N GLU A 37 -11.77 17.89 -15.07
CA GLU A 37 -11.59 19.32 -15.36
C GLU A 37 -11.51 19.61 -16.87
N VAL A 38 -11.11 18.63 -17.67
CA VAL A 38 -11.08 18.71 -19.13
C VAL A 38 -12.45 18.47 -19.78
N GLY A 39 -13.45 18.02 -19.01
CA GLY A 39 -14.82 17.84 -19.47
C GLY A 39 -15.20 16.39 -19.78
N ALA A 40 -14.52 15.39 -19.22
CA ALA A 40 -14.96 14.00 -19.32
C ALA A 40 -16.37 13.83 -18.73
N LYS A 41 -17.25 13.13 -19.46
CA LYS A 41 -18.62 12.81 -19.03
C LYS A 41 -18.63 11.84 -17.85
N GLU A 42 -17.82 10.79 -17.93
CA GLU A 42 -17.62 9.78 -16.89
C GLU A 42 -16.13 9.42 -16.83
N VAL A 43 -15.65 9.06 -15.64
CA VAL A 43 -14.28 8.61 -15.37
C VAL A 43 -14.34 7.33 -14.53
N HIS A 44 -13.98 6.21 -15.13
CA HIS A 44 -13.89 4.92 -14.47
C HIS A 44 -12.42 4.53 -14.28
N VAL A 45 -12.05 4.02 -13.11
CA VAL A 45 -10.67 3.62 -12.79
C VAL A 45 -10.57 2.10 -12.74
N ARG A 46 -9.56 1.52 -13.39
CA ARG A 46 -9.29 0.07 -13.40
C ARG A 46 -7.84 -0.17 -12.99
N ILE A 47 -7.65 -0.99 -11.97
CA ILE A 47 -6.34 -1.26 -11.38
C ILE A 47 -5.94 -2.70 -11.67
N SER A 48 -4.74 -2.88 -12.22
CA SER A 48 -4.27 -4.17 -12.73
C SER A 48 -3.88 -5.19 -11.65
N CYS A 49 -3.96 -4.82 -10.38
CA CYS A 49 -3.69 -5.68 -9.23
C CYS A 49 -4.84 -5.64 -8.20
N PRO A 50 -4.84 -6.54 -7.20
CA PRO A 50 -5.70 -6.41 -6.02
C PRO A 50 -5.33 -5.17 -5.20
N PRO A 51 -6.20 -4.74 -4.27
CA PRO A 51 -5.88 -3.64 -3.36
C PRO A 51 -4.64 -3.95 -2.51
N THR A 52 -3.70 -3.00 -2.46
CA THR A 52 -2.48 -3.12 -1.63
C THR A 52 -2.81 -2.73 -0.18
N ILE A 53 -2.98 -3.73 0.69
CA ILE A 53 -3.43 -3.56 2.08
C ILE A 53 -2.31 -3.65 3.12
N SER A 54 -1.12 -4.10 2.71
CA SER A 54 0.01 -4.36 3.60
C SER A 54 1.32 -3.91 2.97
N PRO A 55 2.28 -3.42 3.77
CA PRO A 55 3.61 -3.06 3.29
C PRO A 55 4.38 -4.28 2.79
N CYS A 56 5.42 -4.05 2.00
CA CYS A 56 6.39 -5.05 1.61
C CYS A 56 7.63 -4.95 2.51
N TYR A 57 8.14 -6.10 2.94
CA TYR A 57 9.39 -6.20 3.71
C TYR A 57 10.51 -6.92 2.93
N TYR A 58 10.27 -7.20 1.64
CA TYR A 58 11.18 -7.96 0.79
C TYR A 58 11.80 -7.11 -0.33
N GLY A 59 11.86 -5.79 -0.14
CA GLY A 59 12.60 -4.87 -1.02
C GLY A 59 11.77 -4.03 -1.99
N VAL A 60 10.44 -4.17 -2.01
CA VAL A 60 9.57 -3.20 -2.71
C VAL A 60 9.33 -2.00 -1.79
N ASP A 61 9.59 -0.79 -2.29
CA ASP A 61 9.33 0.45 -1.55
C ASP A 61 7.83 0.68 -1.42
N THR A 62 7.29 0.40 -0.24
CA THR A 62 5.90 0.66 0.13
C THR A 62 5.84 1.47 1.41
N PRO A 63 4.88 2.39 1.54
CA PRO A 63 4.70 3.18 2.75
C PRO A 63 4.17 2.31 3.91
N THR A 64 3.98 2.92 5.08
CA THR A 64 3.43 2.19 6.24
C THR A 64 2.00 1.74 5.99
N ARG A 65 1.51 0.80 6.80
CA ARG A 65 0.15 0.26 6.65
C ARG A 65 -0.90 1.36 6.71
N GLU A 66 -0.74 2.33 7.59
CA GLU A 66 -1.68 3.44 7.83
C GLU A 66 -1.73 4.41 6.64
N GLU A 67 -0.65 4.50 5.87
CA GLU A 67 -0.56 5.34 4.67
C GLU A 67 -1.15 4.66 3.43
N LEU A 68 -1.31 3.33 3.44
CA LEU A 68 -1.95 2.59 2.35
C LEU A 68 -3.45 2.84 2.37
N ILE A 69 -4.00 3.41 1.30
CA ILE A 69 -5.43 3.77 1.27
C ILE A 69 -6.33 2.53 1.42
N ALA A 70 -5.93 1.39 0.85
CA ALA A 70 -6.72 0.17 0.91
C ALA A 70 -6.58 -0.61 2.23
N SER A 71 -5.72 -0.19 3.16
CA SER A 71 -5.64 -0.85 4.48
C SER A 71 -6.84 -0.51 5.39
N SER A 72 -7.51 0.61 5.12
CA SER A 72 -8.56 1.20 5.97
C SER A 72 -9.81 1.63 5.20
N ASN A 73 -9.83 1.48 3.88
CA ASN A 73 -10.96 1.87 3.03
C ASN A 73 -11.40 0.73 2.13
N THR A 74 -12.71 0.59 1.97
CA THR A 74 -13.35 -0.27 0.98
C THR A 74 -13.14 0.25 -0.45
N PRO A 75 -13.29 -0.59 -1.49
CA PRO A 75 -13.24 -0.12 -2.88
C PRO A 75 -14.19 1.04 -3.18
N GLU A 76 -15.37 1.07 -2.56
CA GLU A 76 -16.37 2.12 -2.71
C GLU A 76 -15.87 3.45 -2.11
N GLU A 77 -15.29 3.40 -0.91
CA GLU A 77 -14.69 4.57 -0.25
C GLU A 77 -13.48 5.09 -1.03
N ILE A 78 -12.64 4.20 -1.57
CA ILE A 78 -11.53 4.58 -2.44
C ILE A 78 -12.07 5.24 -3.71
N CYS A 79 -13.11 4.68 -4.34
CA CYS A 79 -13.74 5.28 -5.53
C CYS A 79 -14.20 6.72 -5.25
N LYS A 80 -14.86 6.94 -4.11
CA LYS A 80 -15.29 8.26 -3.65
C LYS A 80 -14.11 9.19 -3.39
N PHE A 81 -13.05 8.70 -2.74
CA PHE A 81 -11.83 9.47 -2.49
C PHE A 81 -11.18 9.97 -3.79
N LEU A 82 -11.11 9.11 -4.81
CA LEU A 82 -10.59 9.45 -6.13
C LEU A 82 -11.48 10.45 -6.89
N GLY A 83 -12.79 10.46 -6.59
CA GLY A 83 -13.79 11.21 -7.35
C GLY A 83 -14.17 10.56 -8.68
N ALA A 84 -13.98 9.24 -8.80
CA ALA A 84 -14.32 8.46 -10.00
C ALA A 84 -15.80 7.99 -9.95
N ASP A 85 -16.37 7.68 -11.11
CA ASP A 85 -17.72 7.13 -11.23
C ASP A 85 -17.76 5.63 -10.89
N SER A 86 -16.66 4.91 -11.13
CA SER A 86 -16.50 3.53 -10.66
C SER A 86 -15.03 3.18 -10.51
N LEU A 87 -14.73 2.26 -9.60
CA LEU A 87 -13.41 1.68 -9.40
C LEU A 87 -13.52 0.15 -9.53
N GLY A 88 -12.54 -0.46 -10.19
CA GLY A 88 -12.43 -1.91 -10.27
C GLY A 88 -10.99 -2.35 -10.09
N TYR A 89 -10.79 -3.41 -9.32
CA TYR A 89 -9.51 -4.07 -9.12
C TYR A 89 -9.51 -5.45 -9.78
N VAL A 90 -8.37 -5.90 -10.26
CA VAL A 90 -8.17 -7.32 -10.59
C VAL A 90 -8.22 -8.14 -9.30
N SER A 91 -8.99 -9.22 -9.29
CA SER A 91 -9.04 -10.11 -8.12
C SER A 91 -7.72 -10.87 -7.95
N LEU A 92 -7.39 -11.27 -6.72
CA LEU A 92 -6.16 -12.04 -6.47
C LEU A 92 -6.11 -13.34 -7.29
N SER A 93 -7.24 -14.02 -7.44
CA SER A 93 -7.34 -15.23 -8.27
C SER A 93 -7.11 -14.94 -9.74
N ALA A 94 -7.62 -13.81 -10.26
CA ALA A 94 -7.39 -13.41 -11.65
C ALA A 94 -5.91 -13.02 -11.88
N LEU A 95 -5.29 -12.30 -10.94
CA LEU A 95 -3.87 -11.96 -11.01
C LEU A 95 -3.01 -13.23 -11.04
N ARG A 96 -3.25 -14.19 -10.12
CA ARG A 96 -2.55 -15.48 -10.11
C ARG A 96 -2.69 -16.23 -11.43
N ARG A 97 -3.90 -16.30 -12.00
CA ARG A 97 -4.11 -16.90 -13.32
C ARG A 97 -3.33 -16.18 -14.42
N ALA A 98 -3.29 -14.85 -14.41
CA ALA A 98 -2.60 -14.06 -15.43
C ALA A 98 -1.10 -14.30 -15.48
N VAL A 99 -0.48 -14.62 -14.33
CA VAL A 99 0.96 -14.96 -14.24
C VAL A 99 1.23 -16.47 -14.20
N SER A 100 0.22 -17.30 -14.50
CA SER A 100 0.32 -18.78 -14.45
C SER A 100 0.75 -19.33 -13.08
N ASP A 101 0.34 -18.67 -11.99
CA ASP A 101 0.61 -19.11 -10.62
C ASP A 101 -0.45 -20.13 -10.14
N THR A 102 -0.30 -21.37 -10.58
CA THR A 102 -1.20 -22.48 -10.19
C THR A 102 -0.85 -23.09 -8.84
N GLU A 103 0.38 -22.90 -8.36
CA GLU A 103 0.90 -23.51 -7.14
C GLU A 103 1.10 -22.53 -5.98
N GLY A 104 0.81 -21.24 -6.18
CA GLY A 104 0.96 -20.22 -5.14
C GLY A 104 2.42 -19.87 -4.85
N ARG A 105 3.30 -19.90 -5.87
CA ARG A 105 4.74 -19.64 -5.74
C ARG A 105 5.07 -18.15 -5.65
N PHE A 106 4.17 -17.27 -6.07
CA PHE A 106 4.39 -15.84 -5.99
C PHE A 106 3.99 -15.28 -4.63
N CYS A 107 4.78 -14.32 -4.14
CA CYS A 107 4.47 -13.57 -2.94
C CYS A 107 3.18 -12.74 -3.14
N THR A 108 2.23 -12.91 -2.23
CA THR A 108 0.95 -12.17 -2.23
C THR A 108 0.77 -11.32 -0.97
N SER A 109 1.83 -11.10 -0.19
CA SER A 109 1.75 -10.49 1.13
C SER A 109 1.18 -9.08 1.10
N CYS A 110 1.52 -8.28 0.07
CA CYS A 110 0.99 -6.93 -0.09
C CYS A 110 -0.55 -6.87 -0.22
N TYR A 111 -1.17 -7.95 -0.71
CA TYR A 111 -2.63 -8.06 -0.93
C TYR A 111 -3.36 -8.86 0.15
N THR A 112 -2.64 -9.67 0.92
CA THR A 112 -3.22 -10.65 1.87
C THR A 112 -2.82 -10.39 3.32
N GLY A 113 -1.73 -9.68 3.56
CA GLY A 113 -1.08 -9.57 4.87
C GLY A 113 -0.42 -10.87 5.35
N VAL A 114 -0.42 -11.94 4.55
CA VAL A 114 0.22 -13.22 4.90
C VAL A 114 1.64 -13.23 4.33
N TYR A 115 2.62 -13.27 5.23
CA TYR A 115 4.03 -13.25 4.87
C TYR A 115 4.62 -14.67 4.87
N PRO A 116 5.48 -15.01 3.89
CA PRO A 116 6.15 -16.32 3.84
C PRO A 116 7.23 -16.50 4.91
N THR A 117 7.59 -15.43 5.63
CA THR A 117 8.55 -15.47 6.74
C THR A 117 7.93 -14.86 7.98
N ASP A 118 8.41 -15.28 9.15
CA ASP A 118 8.09 -14.60 10.40
C ASP A 118 8.58 -13.15 10.34
N LEU A 119 7.73 -12.22 10.77
CA LEU A 119 8.09 -10.82 10.88
C LEU A 119 8.85 -10.62 12.20
N VAL A 120 10.05 -10.07 12.10
CA VAL A 120 10.84 -9.67 13.27
C VAL A 120 10.66 -8.18 13.47
N GLN A 121 10.26 -7.79 14.68
CA GLN A 121 10.13 -6.39 15.04
C GLN A 121 11.54 -5.84 15.30
N LEU A 122 12.06 -5.06 14.35
CA LEU A 122 13.34 -4.39 14.52
C LEU A 122 13.13 -3.13 15.35
N GLU A 123 13.70 -3.10 16.55
CA GLU A 123 13.86 -1.86 17.29
C GLU A 123 14.93 -1.03 16.60
N VAL A 124 14.50 -0.01 15.85
CA VAL A 124 15.42 0.98 15.31
C VAL A 124 15.92 1.83 16.48
N ARG A 125 17.11 1.52 16.99
CA ARG A 125 17.82 2.42 17.90
C ARG A 125 18.09 3.72 17.15
N GLU A 126 17.40 4.79 17.52
CA GLU A 126 17.72 6.12 17.01
C GLU A 126 19.19 6.42 17.32
N SER A 127 19.97 6.64 16.27
CA SER A 127 21.37 7.04 16.43
C SER A 127 21.37 8.46 17.03
N ALA A 128 21.99 8.61 18.19
CA ALA A 128 22.09 9.89 18.88
C ALA A 128 22.64 10.98 17.94
N PRO A 129 22.15 12.23 18.04
CA PRO A 129 22.68 13.33 17.24
C PRO A 129 24.17 13.50 17.53
N ASN A 130 24.97 13.47 16.45
CA ASN A 130 26.42 13.53 16.50
C ASN A 130 26.90 14.89 17.06
N GLY A 131 27.69 14.85 18.15
CA GLY A 131 28.63 15.92 18.50
C GLY A 131 28.40 16.64 19.84
N LYS A 132 29.11 16.20 20.88
CA LYS A 132 30.12 16.99 21.61
C LYS A 132 30.91 16.10 22.58
N SER A 133 32.23 16.24 22.51
CA SER A 133 33.26 15.59 23.32
C SER A 133 33.12 15.88 24.82
N GLY A 134 33.25 14.85 25.66
CA GLY A 134 33.41 15.00 27.11
C GLY A 134 33.44 13.66 27.85
N GLU A 135 34.67 13.27 28.25
CA GLU A 135 35.13 12.36 29.31
C GLU A 135 34.30 11.15 29.79
N ALA A 136 35.01 10.02 29.88
CA ALA A 136 34.55 8.72 30.35
C ALA A 136 34.35 8.66 31.87
N THR A 137 33.39 7.84 32.32
CA THR A 137 33.42 7.20 33.65
C THR A 137 32.77 5.80 33.52
N PRO A 138 33.34 4.72 34.10
CA PRO A 138 32.81 3.37 33.94
C PRO A 138 31.78 3.07 35.04
N GLY A 139 30.71 2.32 34.71
CA GLY A 139 29.74 1.93 35.72
C GLY A 139 28.63 0.99 35.27
N ASN A 140 28.84 -0.30 35.58
CA ASN A 140 27.88 -1.33 35.98
C ASN A 140 27.00 -2.02 34.92
N ASP A 141 27.38 -3.27 34.58
CA ASP A 141 26.54 -4.24 33.91
C ASP A 141 25.45 -4.74 34.87
N SER A 142 24.19 -4.49 34.54
CA SER A 142 23.04 -5.14 35.17
C SER A 142 22.11 -5.60 34.06
N GLU A 143 22.04 -6.91 33.85
CA GLU A 143 21.18 -7.54 32.84
C GLU A 143 19.69 -7.19 33.10
N PRO A 144 18.93 -6.73 32.10
CA PRO A 144 17.49 -6.65 32.25
C PRO A 144 16.88 -8.04 32.03
N GLY A 145 16.11 -8.50 33.02
CA GLY A 145 15.36 -9.75 32.99
C GLY A 145 14.29 -9.77 31.87
N PRO A 146 13.71 -10.95 31.58
CA PRO A 146 12.91 -11.15 30.38
C PRO A 146 11.58 -10.39 30.48
N ALA A 147 11.31 -9.51 29.51
CA ALA A 147 9.99 -8.91 29.33
C ALA A 147 9.01 -9.95 28.78
N GLU A 148 7.85 -10.08 29.41
CA GLU A 148 6.78 -10.98 28.99
C GLU A 148 6.27 -10.65 27.58
N ARG A 149 6.12 -11.69 26.76
CA ARG A 149 5.65 -11.59 25.37
C ARG A 149 4.11 -11.50 25.35
N PRO A 150 3.49 -10.61 24.56
CA PRO A 150 2.05 -10.65 24.38
C PRO A 150 1.69 -11.87 23.51
N VAL A 151 0.81 -12.71 24.04
CA VAL A 151 0.25 -13.88 23.35
C VAL A 151 -0.97 -13.40 22.57
N VAL A 152 -0.92 -13.42 21.23
CA VAL A 152 -2.12 -13.21 20.42
C VAL A 152 -2.74 -14.58 20.17
N ALA A 153 -3.87 -14.84 20.83
CA ALA A 153 -4.66 -16.03 20.65
C ALA A 153 -5.29 -16.04 19.25
N VAL A 154 -5.11 -17.13 18.51
CA VAL A 154 -5.85 -17.42 17.28
C VAL A 154 -6.98 -18.37 17.66
N GLU A 155 -8.19 -17.85 17.81
CA GLU A 155 -9.37 -18.71 17.90
C GLU A 155 -9.67 -19.29 16.51
N ARG A 156 -9.67 -20.62 16.43
CA ARG A 156 -10.11 -21.36 15.25
C ARG A 156 -11.58 -21.67 15.44
N GLU A 157 -12.46 -21.01 14.69
CA GLU A 157 -13.83 -21.49 14.52
C GLU A 157 -13.84 -22.69 13.57
N SER A 158 -14.71 -23.65 13.92
CA SER A 158 -14.82 -25.02 13.38
C SER A 158 -15.69 -25.10 12.13
#